data_AF-A0AB35NJG4-F1
#
_entry.id   AF-A0AB35NJG4-F1
#
_cell.length_a   1.000
_cell.length_b   1.000
_cell.length_c   1.000
_cell.angle_alpha   90.00
_cell.angle_beta   90.00
_cell.angle_gamma   90.00
#
_symmetry.space_group_name_H-M   'P 1'
#
loop_
_entity.id
_entity.type
_entity.pdbx_description
1 polymer ?
#
loop_
_entity_poly.entity_id
_entity_poly.type
_entity_poly.pdbx_seq_one_letter_code
_entity_poly.pdbx_strand_id
1 'polypeptide(L)'
;MTESAMMDNPEQNAILIKQFNELGFKIAVDDFGTGYSSLRYLQRFALTKLKINQYFIQDIQNDKNDKAIESAIIKIAKSMDLITIAEGVETLEQLKILETMHCYEIQGYYYSKPLSAEDATAFLKLHGTHCLIDKQ
;
A
#
# COMPACT_ATOMS: atom_id res chain seq x y z
N MET A 1 3.49 3.01 -9.03
CA MET A 1 3.55 4.32 -9.73
C MET A 1 3.07 5.36 -8.74
N THR A 2 3.74 6.50 -8.61
CA THR A 2 3.32 7.53 -7.64
C THR A 2 2.02 8.18 -8.06
N GLU A 3 1.27 8.71 -7.09
CA GLU A 3 0.03 9.45 -7.35
C GLU A 3 0.26 10.58 -8.36
N SER A 4 1.28 11.41 -8.16
CA SER A 4 1.58 12.54 -9.06
C SER A 4 1.86 12.08 -10.49
N ALA A 5 2.61 10.99 -10.68
CA ALA A 5 2.89 10.44 -12.01
C ALA A 5 1.62 9.92 -12.70
N MET A 6 0.67 9.35 -11.94
CA MET A 6 -0.64 8.95 -12.47
C MET A 6 -1.46 10.15 -12.93
N MET A 7 -1.37 11.25 -12.21
CA MET A 7 -2.21 12.43 -12.39
C MET A 7 -1.68 13.45 -13.41
N ASP A 8 -0.43 13.33 -13.87
CA ASP A 8 0.16 14.21 -14.88
C ASP A 8 -0.58 14.12 -16.23
N ASN A 9 -0.95 12.91 -16.68
CA ASN A 9 -1.81 12.69 -17.84
C ASN A 9 -2.75 11.50 -17.62
N PRO A 10 -3.82 11.69 -16.82
CA PRO A 10 -4.58 10.59 -16.24
C PRO A 10 -5.34 9.75 -17.27
N GLU A 11 -5.78 10.35 -18.39
CA GLU A 11 -6.46 9.62 -19.46
C GLU A 11 -5.51 8.67 -20.19
N GLN A 12 -4.33 9.16 -20.57
CA GLN A 12 -3.32 8.33 -21.23
C GLN A 12 -2.77 7.27 -20.29
N ASN A 13 -2.50 7.64 -19.03
CA ASN A 13 -2.01 6.72 -18.01
C ASN A 13 -3.02 5.62 -17.71
N ALA A 14 -4.33 5.91 -17.74
CA ALA A 14 -5.36 4.89 -17.53
C ALA A 14 -5.33 3.82 -18.62
N ILE A 15 -5.11 4.22 -19.86
CA ILE A 15 -4.96 3.29 -21.00
C ILE A 15 -3.71 2.41 -20.80
N LEU A 16 -2.57 3.02 -20.47
CA LEU A 16 -1.31 2.29 -20.28
C LEU A 16 -1.37 1.32 -19.11
N ILE A 17 -1.87 1.76 -17.95
CA ILE A 17 -2.06 0.91 -16.76
C ILE A 17 -2.95 -0.28 -17.09
N LYS A 18 -4.03 -0.05 -17.84
CA LYS A 18 -4.92 -1.14 -18.27
C LYS A 18 -4.19 -2.14 -19.18
N GLN A 19 -3.40 -1.68 -20.14
CA GLN A 19 -2.62 -2.56 -21.02
C GLN A 19 -1.60 -3.40 -20.23
N PHE A 20 -0.90 -2.80 -19.26
CA PHE A 20 -0.01 -3.55 -18.37
C PHE A 20 -0.76 -4.58 -17.52
N ASN A 21 -1.94 -4.23 -17.01
CA ASN A 21 -2.80 -5.16 -16.28
C ASN A 21 -3.22 -6.35 -17.15
N GLU A 22 -3.64 -6.11 -18.40
CA GLU A 22 -4.00 -7.14 -19.38
C GLU A 22 -2.82 -8.06 -19.74
N LEU A 23 -1.58 -7.57 -19.64
CA LEU A 23 -0.35 -8.36 -19.78
C LEU A 23 0.04 -9.14 -18.51
N GLY A 24 -0.73 -9.00 -17.42
CA GLY A 24 -0.52 -9.71 -16.15
C GLY A 24 0.32 -8.96 -15.13
N PHE A 25 0.69 -7.70 -15.36
CA PHE A 25 1.39 -6.89 -14.36
C PHE A 25 0.42 -6.39 -13.29
N LYS A 26 0.84 -6.50 -12.03
CA LYS A 26 0.13 -5.88 -10.89
C LYS A 26 0.67 -4.48 -10.67
N ILE A 27 -0.23 -3.50 -10.61
CA ILE A 27 0.16 -2.10 -10.46
C ILE A 27 -0.30 -1.59 -9.10
N ALA A 28 0.65 -1.02 -8.35
CA ALA A 28 0.38 -0.31 -7.10
C ALA A 28 0.40 1.20 -7.34
N VAL A 29 -0.53 1.94 -6.72
CA VAL A 29 -0.37 3.39 -6.52
C VAL A 29 0.44 3.63 -5.25
N ASP A 30 1.44 4.51 -5.37
CA ASP A 30 2.33 4.93 -4.29
C ASP A 30 1.97 6.34 -3.80
N ASP A 31 2.24 6.62 -2.54
CA ASP A 31 1.97 7.92 -1.90
C ASP A 31 0.51 8.40 -2.05
N PHE A 32 -0.46 7.49 -2.01
CA PHE A 32 -1.86 7.90 -2.13
C PHE A 32 -2.28 8.75 -0.93
N GLY A 33 -2.95 9.88 -1.18
CA GLY A 33 -3.45 10.77 -0.14
C GLY A 33 -2.55 11.97 0.18
N THR A 34 -1.39 12.11 -0.47
CA THR A 34 -0.46 13.22 -0.19
C THR A 34 -0.59 14.40 -1.17
N GLY A 35 -1.44 14.29 -2.20
CA GLY A 35 -1.66 15.37 -3.16
C GLY A 35 -3.07 15.36 -3.77
N TYR A 36 -3.21 14.76 -4.95
CA TYR A 36 -4.40 14.92 -5.80
C TYR A 36 -5.63 14.18 -5.26
N SER A 37 -5.44 13.06 -4.55
CA SER A 37 -6.46 12.24 -3.88
C SER A 37 -7.73 12.03 -4.68
N SER A 38 -7.62 11.89 -6.01
CA SER A 38 -8.81 11.86 -6.88
C SER A 38 -9.40 10.46 -6.93
N LEU A 39 -10.41 10.23 -6.10
CA LEU A 39 -11.16 8.97 -6.07
C LEU A 39 -11.74 8.59 -7.44
N ARG A 40 -12.18 9.59 -8.22
CA ARG A 40 -12.71 9.38 -9.57
C ARG A 40 -11.67 8.75 -10.49
N TYR A 41 -10.42 9.19 -10.42
CA TYR A 41 -9.36 8.61 -11.25
C TYR A 41 -8.86 7.29 -10.67
N LEU A 42 -8.76 7.17 -9.34
CA LEU A 42 -8.44 5.92 -8.68
C LEU A 42 -9.35 4.76 -9.15
N GLN A 43 -10.66 5.01 -9.28
CA GLN A 43 -11.63 4.03 -9.82
C GLN A 43 -11.41 3.64 -11.29
N ARG A 44 -10.80 4.52 -12.09
CA ARG A 44 -10.59 4.28 -13.53
C ARG A 44 -9.29 3.55 -13.82
N PHE A 45 -8.33 3.62 -12.90
CA PHE A 45 -7.07 2.93 -13.03
C PHE A 45 -7.23 1.45 -12.67
N ALA A 46 -6.78 0.55 -13.55
CA ALA A 46 -6.77 -0.89 -13.31
C ALA A 46 -5.66 -1.30 -12.32
N LEU A 47 -5.71 -0.73 -11.11
CA LEU A 47 -4.76 -0.97 -10.03
C LEU A 47 -5.06 -2.30 -9.35
N THR A 48 -4.04 -2.83 -8.71
CA THR A 48 -4.14 -4.03 -7.86
C THR A 48 -3.87 -3.68 -6.39
N LYS A 49 -3.06 -2.64 -6.14
CA LYS A 49 -2.64 -2.27 -4.79
C LYS A 49 -2.65 -0.76 -4.57
N LEU A 50 -2.81 -0.37 -3.31
CA LEU A 50 -2.69 1.00 -2.82
C LEU A 50 -1.73 1.03 -1.63
N LYS A 51 -0.69 1.85 -1.71
CA LYS A 51 0.28 2.03 -0.62
C LYS A 51 -0.11 3.26 0.20
N ILE A 52 -0.19 3.09 1.52
CA ILE A 52 -0.46 4.14 2.50
C ILE A 52 0.89 4.65 2.98
N ASN A 53 1.17 5.92 2.71
CA ASN A 53 2.45 6.54 3.02
C ASN A 53 2.78 6.47 4.52
N GLN A 54 4.06 6.28 4.85
CA GLN A 54 4.55 6.20 6.22
C GLN A 54 4.18 7.39 7.12
N TYR A 55 3.95 8.57 6.55
CA TYR A 55 3.53 9.77 7.28
C TYR A 55 2.28 9.51 8.12
N PHE A 56 1.34 8.73 7.58
CA PHE A 56 0.08 8.32 8.23
C PHE A 56 0.28 7.21 9.28
N ILE A 57 1.37 6.46 9.18
CA ILE A 57 1.64 5.29 10.05
C ILE A 57 2.42 5.69 11.31
N GLN A 58 3.29 6.69 11.22
CA GLN A 58 4.21 7.07 12.30
C GLN A 58 3.49 7.33 13.63
N ASP A 59 2.37 8.07 13.59
CA ASP A 59 1.62 8.48 14.78
C ASP A 59 0.23 7.82 14.90
N ILE A 60 0.00 6.74 14.15
CA ILE A 60 -1.29 6.01 14.11
C ILE A 60 -1.75 5.48 15.47
N GLN A 61 -0.94 5.47 16.53
CA GLN A 61 -1.37 5.12 17.89
C GLN A 61 -1.88 6.33 18.68
N ASN A 62 -1.37 7.53 18.40
CA ASN A 62 -1.52 8.73 19.23
C ASN A 62 -2.51 9.74 18.67
N ASP A 63 -2.61 9.87 17.35
CA ASP A 63 -3.54 10.80 16.69
C ASP A 63 -4.85 10.08 16.31
N LYS A 64 -5.99 10.75 16.53
CA LYS A 64 -7.33 10.27 16.16
C LYS A 64 -7.78 10.71 14.77
N ASN A 65 -7.11 11.72 14.20
CA ASN A 65 -7.36 12.24 12.84
C ASN A 65 -6.57 11.43 11.80
N ASP A 66 -5.29 11.17 12.05
CA ASP A 66 -4.65 9.91 11.63
C ASP A 66 -5.44 8.77 12.32
N LYS A 67 -5.23 7.48 12.20
CA LYS A 67 -6.34 6.48 12.33
C LYS A 67 -7.59 6.73 11.45
N ALA A 68 -8.27 7.89 11.51
CA ALA A 68 -9.53 8.12 10.80
C ALA A 68 -9.34 8.26 9.29
N ILE A 69 -8.29 8.97 8.86
CA ILE A 69 -7.93 9.15 7.45
C ILE A 69 -7.56 7.79 6.82
N GLU A 70 -6.70 7.03 7.45
CA GLU A 70 -6.20 5.73 7.01
C GLU A 70 -7.26 4.65 7.16
N SER A 71 -8.15 4.71 8.15
CA SER A 71 -9.37 3.89 8.15
C SER A 71 -10.27 4.20 6.94
N ALA A 72 -10.41 5.47 6.56
CA ALA A 72 -11.18 5.85 5.37
C ALA A 72 -10.50 5.38 4.07
N ILE A 73 -9.18 5.57 3.94
CA ILE A 73 -8.39 5.11 2.79
C ILE A 73 -8.49 3.58 2.65
N ILE A 74 -8.34 2.82 3.75
CA ILE A 74 -8.45 1.36 3.72
C ILE A 74 -9.86 0.92 3.29
N LYS A 75 -10.91 1.58 3.77
CA LYS A 75 -12.30 1.30 3.35
C LYS A 75 -12.52 1.61 1.87
N ILE A 76 -11.99 2.72 1.37
CA ILE A 76 -12.04 3.10 -0.04
C ILE A 76 -11.33 2.04 -0.90
N ALA A 77 -10.10 1.68 -0.54
CA ALA A 77 -9.33 0.65 -1.24
C ALA A 77 -10.08 -0.69 -1.26
N LYS A 78 -10.63 -1.11 -0.11
CA LYS A 78 -11.45 -2.33 -0.02
C LYS A 78 -12.68 -2.27 -0.92
N SER A 79 -13.37 -1.14 -0.99
CA SER A 79 -14.54 -0.98 -1.88
C SER A 79 -14.21 -1.04 -3.37
N MET A 80 -12.93 -0.90 -3.72
CA MET A 80 -12.41 -0.98 -5.09
C MET A 80 -11.63 -2.29 -5.33
N ASP A 81 -11.74 -3.27 -4.42
CA ASP A 81 -11.01 -4.55 -4.46
C ASP A 81 -9.48 -4.40 -4.53
N LEU A 82 -8.95 -3.31 -3.97
CA LEU A 82 -7.51 -3.04 -3.91
C LEU A 82 -6.89 -3.63 -2.63
N ILE A 83 -5.72 -4.25 -2.77
CA ILE A 83 -4.91 -4.67 -1.64
C ILE A 83 -4.18 -3.44 -1.06
N THR A 84 -4.34 -3.20 0.23
CA THR A 84 -3.65 -2.12 0.94
C THR A 84 -2.31 -2.58 1.48
N ILE A 85 -1.29 -1.74 1.29
CA ILE A 85 0.04 -1.89 1.91
C ILE A 85 0.26 -0.67 2.81
N ALA A 86 0.49 -0.86 4.10
CA ALA A 86 0.94 0.23 4.98
C ALA A 86 2.46 0.32 5.02
N GLU A 87 3.02 1.50 4.80
CA GLU A 87 4.46 1.73 4.80
C GLU A 87 4.97 2.32 6.12
N GLY A 88 6.24 2.08 6.44
CA GLY A 88 6.86 2.63 7.65
C GLY A 88 6.33 2.01 8.95
N VAL A 89 5.86 0.75 8.91
CA VAL A 89 5.47 0.04 10.14
C VAL A 89 6.73 -0.36 10.92
N GLU A 90 6.89 0.15 12.13
CA GLU A 90 8.09 -0.06 12.97
C GLU A 90 7.79 -0.83 14.26
N THR A 91 6.54 -0.80 14.74
CA THR A 91 6.17 -1.39 16.03
C THR A 91 5.06 -2.43 15.93
N LEU A 92 5.03 -3.35 16.91
CA LEU A 92 3.94 -4.33 17.04
C LEU A 92 2.57 -3.65 17.27
N GLU A 93 2.56 -2.49 17.92
CA GLU A 93 1.32 -1.73 18.16
C GLU A 93 0.73 -1.18 16.86
N GLN A 94 1.57 -0.58 16.01
CA GLN A 94 1.17 -0.13 14.67
C GLN A 94 0.62 -1.28 13.84
N LEU A 95 1.31 -2.44 13.83
CA LEU A 95 0.83 -3.64 13.13
C LEU A 95 -0.55 -4.07 13.63
N LYS A 96 -0.76 -4.19 14.95
CA LYS A 96 -2.04 -4.60 15.52
C LYS A 96 -3.17 -3.63 15.16
N ILE A 97 -2.91 -2.33 15.15
CA ILE A 97 -3.89 -1.32 14.73
C ILE A 97 -4.26 -1.55 13.27
N LEU A 98 -3.27 -1.72 12.39
CA LEU A 98 -3.49 -1.96 10.96
C LEU A 98 -4.25 -3.26 10.68
N GLU A 99 -3.99 -4.33 11.44
CA GLU A 99 -4.75 -5.57 11.38
C GLU A 99 -6.24 -5.35 11.70
N THR A 100 -6.55 -4.58 12.76
CA THR A 100 -7.95 -4.25 13.09
C THR A 100 -8.64 -3.38 12.04
N MET A 101 -7.87 -2.63 11.25
CA MET A 101 -8.39 -1.86 10.12
C MET A 101 -8.53 -2.69 8.85
N HIS A 102 -8.14 -3.97 8.86
CA HIS A 102 -8.06 -4.84 7.69
C HIS A 102 -7.07 -4.34 6.62
N CYS A 103 -5.93 -3.79 7.05
CA CYS A 103 -4.78 -3.62 6.16
C CYS A 103 -4.16 -5.00 5.86
N TYR A 104 -3.96 -5.32 4.58
CA TYR A 104 -3.59 -6.70 4.18
C TYR A 104 -2.09 -6.94 4.16
N GLU A 105 -1.30 -5.93 3.83
CA GLU A 105 0.14 -6.02 3.70
C GLU A 105 0.80 -4.86 4.46
N ILE A 106 2.01 -5.09 4.96
CA ILE A 106 2.81 -4.03 5.59
C ILE A 106 4.24 -4.04 5.04
N GLN A 107 4.88 -2.89 5.09
CA GLN A 107 6.30 -2.70 4.83
C GLN A 107 6.87 -1.80 5.93
N GLY A 108 7.98 -2.20 6.54
CA GLY A 108 8.69 -1.33 7.47
C GLY A 108 9.68 -2.07 8.37
N TYR A 109 10.33 -1.30 9.24
CA TYR A 109 11.42 -1.78 10.09
C TYR A 109 10.97 -2.80 11.15
N TYR A 110 9.66 -2.95 11.36
CA TYR A 110 9.11 -4.04 12.15
C TYR A 110 9.58 -5.41 11.64
N TYR A 111 9.65 -5.59 10.31
CA TYR A 111 10.20 -6.81 9.71
C TYR A 111 11.70 -6.70 9.44
N SER A 112 12.09 -5.69 8.67
CA SER A 112 13.49 -5.46 8.32
C SER A 112 13.71 -4.06 7.77
N LYS A 113 14.95 -3.57 7.87
CA LYS A 113 15.41 -2.39 7.12
C LYS A 113 15.66 -2.77 5.66
N PRO A 114 15.82 -1.79 4.74
CA PRO A 114 16.37 -2.05 3.41
C PRO A 114 17.67 -2.84 3.51
N LEU A 115 17.72 -3.95 2.79
CA LEU A 115 18.84 -4.90 2.82
C LEU A 115 19.63 -4.83 1.52
N SER A 116 20.90 -5.22 1.58
CA SER A 116 21.69 -5.54 0.40
C SER A 116 21.05 -6.72 -0.37
N ALA A 117 21.45 -6.94 -1.62
CA ALA A 117 20.93 -8.08 -2.40
C ALA A 117 21.30 -9.42 -1.73
N GLU A 118 22.50 -9.50 -1.16
CA GLU A 118 23.01 -10.66 -0.43
C GLU A 118 22.17 -10.92 0.84
N ASP A 119 21.96 -9.90 1.67
CA ASP A 119 21.21 -10.02 2.92
C ASP A 119 19.73 -10.29 2.65
N ALA A 120 19.13 -9.66 1.63
CA ALA A 120 17.77 -9.94 1.21
C ALA A 120 17.60 -11.39 0.75
N THR A 121 18.58 -11.94 0.02
CA THR A 121 18.57 -13.35 -0.41
C THR A 121 18.61 -14.29 0.80
N ALA A 122 19.45 -13.99 1.80
CA ALA A 122 19.51 -14.75 3.04
C ALA A 122 18.19 -14.67 3.83
N PHE A 123 17.64 -13.46 3.97
CA PHE A 123 16.35 -13.21 4.63
C PHE A 123 15.22 -14.00 3.97
N LEU A 124 15.10 -13.95 2.64
CA LEU A 124 14.07 -14.67 1.89
C LEU A 124 14.19 -16.19 2.04
N LYS A 125 15.41 -16.74 2.10
CA LYS A 125 15.61 -18.18 2.33
C LYS A 125 15.17 -18.62 3.73
N LEU A 126 15.34 -17.75 4.73
CA LEU A 126 14.92 -18.03 6.11
C LEU A 126 13.41 -17.93 6.31
N HIS A 127 12.73 -17.05 5.54
CA HIS A 127 11.32 -16.70 5.76
C HIS A 127 10.37 -17.08 4.60
N GLY A 128 10.87 -17.68 3.51
CA GLY A 128 10.16 -17.87 2.24
C GLY A 128 8.95 -18.80 2.22
N THR A 129 8.62 -19.47 3.34
CA THR A 129 7.47 -20.39 3.44
C THR A 129 6.23 -19.81 4.12
N HIS A 130 6.29 -18.60 4.72
CA HIS A 130 5.17 -18.02 5.48
C HIS A 130 5.27 -16.48 5.51
N CYS A 131 4.86 -15.80 4.42
CA CYS A 131 4.78 -14.34 4.42
C CYS A 131 3.54 -13.85 3.66
N LEU A 132 2.39 -14.44 3.97
CA LEU A 132 1.10 -13.84 3.68
C LEU A 132 0.31 -13.88 4.98
N ILE A 133 -0.14 -12.72 5.46
CA ILE A 133 -1.22 -12.70 6.43
C ILE A 133 -2.39 -13.42 5.74
N ASP A 134 -2.89 -14.47 6.37
CA ASP A 134 -3.94 -15.32 5.79
C ASP A 134 -5.08 -14.44 5.25
N LYS A 135 -5.39 -14.63 3.96
CA LYS A 135 -6.60 -14.07 3.36
C LYS A 135 -7.78 -14.81 3.98
N GLN A 136 -8.49 -14.16 4.91
CA GLN A 136 -9.89 -14.47 5.19
C GLN A 136 -10.79 -13.68 4.23
#